data_AF-A0A8C3YCJ9-F1
#
_entry.id   AF-A0A8C3YCJ9-F1
#
_cell.length_a   1.000
_cell.length_b   1.000
_cell.length_c   1.000
_cell.angle_alpha   90.00
_cell.angle_beta   90.00
_cell.angle_gamma   90.00
#
_symmetry.space_group_name_H-M   'P 1'
#
loop_
_entity.id
_entity.type
_entity.pdbx_description
1 polymer ?
#
loop_
_entity_poly.entity_id
_entity_poly.type
_entity_poly.pdbx_seq_one_letter_code
_entity_poly.pdbx_strand_id
1 'polypeptide(L)'
;MAWRAARLILLAGAAALASGSQGDREPVYRDCLLQCEERNCSGGALKHFRSRQPIYMSLAGWTCRDDCKYECMWVTVGLYLREGHKVPQFHGKWPFSRFLCFQEPASAVASFLNGLAGLMMLCRYRASVPASSPMYPTCVAFAWLSGR
;
A
#
# COMPACT_ATOMS: atom_id res chain seq x y z
N MET A 1 -14.21 -10.16 39.90
CA MET A 1 -12.75 -9.94 39.70
C MET A 1 -12.11 -10.94 38.73
N ALA A 2 -12.48 -12.23 38.78
CA ALA A 2 -11.96 -13.27 37.86
C ALA A 2 -12.14 -12.97 36.36
N TRP A 3 -13.26 -12.36 35.96
CA TRP A 3 -13.53 -11.99 34.55
C TRP A 3 -12.56 -10.96 33.98
N ARG A 4 -12.07 -10.02 34.81
CA ARG A 4 -11.08 -9.02 34.39
C ARG A 4 -9.69 -9.64 34.20
N ALA A 5 -9.31 -10.54 35.11
CA ALA A 5 -8.05 -11.29 35.01
C ALA A 5 -8.06 -12.24 33.80
N ALA A 6 -9.16 -12.97 33.57
CA ALA A 6 -9.31 -13.84 32.40
C ALA A 6 -9.24 -13.05 31.08
N ARG A 7 -9.86 -11.87 31.00
CA ARG A 7 -9.74 -10.97 29.83
C ARG A 7 -8.32 -10.48 29.60
N LEU A 8 -7.60 -10.08 30.65
CA LEU A 8 -6.22 -9.61 30.54
C LEU A 8 -5.29 -10.74 30.08
N ILE A 9 -5.48 -11.95 30.59
CA ILE A 9 -4.72 -13.15 30.18
C ILE A 9 -5.03 -13.50 28.71
N LEU A 10 -6.28 -13.42 28.29
CA LEU A 10 -6.68 -13.66 26.90
C LEU A 10 -6.06 -12.63 25.94
N LEU A 11 -6.06 -11.35 26.32
CA LEU A 11 -5.49 -10.26 25.53
C LEU A 11 -3.96 -10.35 25.43
N ALA A 12 -3.29 -10.73 26.53
CA ALA A 12 -1.84 -10.96 26.53
C ALA A 12 -1.45 -12.18 25.68
N GLY A 13 -2.23 -13.26 25.73
CA GLY A 13 -2.03 -14.44 24.88
C GLY A 13 -2.22 -14.16 23.40
N ALA A 14 -3.22 -13.34 23.03
CA ALA A 14 -3.46 -12.93 21.65
C ALA A 14 -2.31 -12.05 21.09
N ALA A 15 -1.75 -11.17 21.92
CA ALA A 15 -0.61 -10.34 21.52
C ALA A 15 0.68 -11.15 21.30
N ALA A 16 0.89 -12.24 22.07
CA ALA A 16 2.05 -13.12 21.93
C ALA A 16 2.04 -13.94 20.62
N LEU A 17 0.87 -14.14 20.01
CA LEU A 17 0.74 -14.84 18.73
C LEU A 17 0.96 -13.91 17.52
N ALA A 18 1.10 -12.60 17.72
CA ALA A 18 1.44 -11.66 16.67
C ALA A 18 2.91 -11.81 16.28
N SER A 19 3.20 -12.80 15.44
CA SER A 19 4.50 -12.91 14.77
C SER A 19 4.68 -11.72 13.82
N GLY A 20 5.59 -10.80 14.16
CA GLY A 20 6.09 -9.81 13.21
C GLY A 20 6.66 -10.51 11.97
N SER A 21 6.59 -9.87 10.80
CA SER A 21 7.02 -10.49 9.55
C SER A 21 8.51 -10.80 9.57
N GLN A 22 8.97 -11.70 8.69
CA GLN A 22 10.38 -12.14 8.67
C GLN A 22 11.34 -10.95 8.52
N GLY A 23 11.01 -10.00 7.65
CA GLY A 23 11.82 -8.79 7.44
C GLY A 23 11.83 -7.86 8.65
N ASP A 24 10.78 -7.84 9.48
CA ASP A 24 10.74 -7.00 10.70
C ASP A 24 11.69 -7.50 11.80
N ARG A 25 12.09 -8.77 11.73
CA ARG A 25 13.04 -9.39 12.66
C ARG A 25 14.49 -9.21 12.23
N GLU A 26 14.71 -8.80 10.99
CA GLU A 26 16.04 -8.68 10.42
C GLU A 26 16.83 -7.59 11.18
N PRO A 27 18.00 -7.92 11.78
CA PRO A 27 18.81 -6.94 12.52
C PRO A 27 19.16 -5.73 11.67
N VAL A 28 19.51 -5.94 10.40
CA VAL A 28 19.86 -4.85 9.46
C VAL A 28 18.71 -3.84 9.32
N TYR A 29 17.49 -4.35 9.19
CA TYR A 29 16.30 -3.51 9.07
C TYR A 29 16.04 -2.73 10.35
N ARG A 30 16.12 -3.40 11.51
CA ARG A 30 15.87 -2.78 12.82
C ARG A 30 16.89 -1.71 13.17
N ASP A 31 18.16 -1.96 12.92
CA ASP A 31 19.24 -1.02 13.21
C ASP A 31 19.14 0.21 12.31
N CYS A 32 18.87 0.02 11.01
CA CYS A 32 18.60 1.11 10.08
C CYS A 32 17.42 1.96 10.54
N LEU A 33 16.32 1.32 10.94
CA LEU A 33 15.12 2.00 11.40
C LEU A 33 15.38 2.90 12.61
N LEU A 34 16.05 2.36 13.64
CA LEU A 34 16.37 3.09 14.86
C LEU A 34 17.23 4.32 14.54
N GLN A 35 18.28 4.13 13.74
CA GLN A 35 19.16 5.22 13.34
C GLN A 35 18.44 6.29 12.51
N CYS A 36 17.54 5.89 11.61
CA CYS A 36 16.77 6.82 10.79
C CYS A 36 15.77 7.63 11.63
N GLU A 37 15.03 6.97 12.52
CA GLU A 37 14.05 7.63 13.39
C GLU A 37 14.74 8.65 14.33
N GLU A 38 15.87 8.28 14.92
CA GLU A 38 16.64 9.18 15.80
C GLU A 38 17.16 10.41 15.04
N ARG A 39 17.73 10.21 13.84
CA ARG A 39 18.35 11.30 13.07
C ARG A 39 17.34 12.21 12.39
N ASN A 40 16.29 11.65 11.80
CA ASN A 40 15.40 12.39 10.90
C ASN A 40 14.06 12.77 11.55
N CYS A 41 13.58 11.95 12.49
CA CYS A 41 12.23 12.12 13.03
C CYS A 41 12.17 12.85 14.38
N SER A 42 13.30 13.41 14.85
CA SER A 42 13.39 14.12 16.13
C SER A 42 13.58 15.63 15.99
N GLY A 43 12.86 16.41 16.80
CA GLY A 43 13.08 17.86 17.00
C GLY A 43 13.10 18.69 15.71
N GLY A 44 14.24 19.36 15.45
CA GLY A 44 14.44 20.21 14.28
C GLY A 44 14.50 19.42 12.95
N ALA A 45 14.98 18.18 12.99
CA ALA A 45 15.05 17.32 11.81
C ALA A 45 13.64 16.95 11.30
N LEU A 46 12.69 16.71 12.20
CA LEU A 46 11.30 16.45 11.82
C LEU A 46 10.65 17.65 11.12
N LYS A 47 10.95 18.88 11.57
CA LYS A 47 10.49 20.10 10.90
C LYS A 47 11.12 20.24 9.51
N HIS A 48 12.41 19.91 9.38
CA HIS A 48 13.10 19.91 8.10
C HIS A 48 12.53 18.87 7.13
N PHE A 49 12.25 17.66 7.61
CA PHE A 49 11.58 16.62 6.83
C PHE A 49 10.22 17.10 6.34
N ARG A 50 9.38 17.63 7.25
CA ARG A 50 8.03 18.08 6.91
C ARG A 50 8.02 19.26 5.93
N SER A 51 9.02 20.15 5.96
CA SER A 51 9.12 21.25 5.00
C SER A 51 9.61 20.79 3.62
N ARG A 52 10.40 19.72 3.56
CA ARG A 52 10.88 19.10 2.32
C ARG A 52 9.90 18.06 1.75
N GLN A 53 8.95 17.60 2.55
CA GLN A 53 8.04 16.52 2.19
C GLN A 53 7.17 16.93 0.99
N PRO A 54 7.16 16.14 -0.10
CA PRO A 54 6.29 16.40 -1.24
C PRO A 54 4.81 16.44 -0.85
N ILE A 55 4.04 17.30 -1.51
CA ILE A 55 2.61 17.50 -1.24
C ILE A 55 1.83 16.18 -1.35
N TYR A 56 2.17 15.35 -2.33
CA TYR A 56 1.51 14.06 -2.55
C TYR A 56 1.72 13.07 -1.38
N MET A 57 2.91 13.07 -0.75
CA MET A 57 3.17 12.27 0.45
C MET A 57 2.38 12.81 1.65
N SER A 58 2.29 14.14 1.78
CA SER A 58 1.54 14.75 2.86
C SER A 58 0.05 14.46 2.76
N LEU A 59 -0.54 14.56 1.56
CA LEU A 59 -1.94 14.20 1.29
C LEU A 59 -2.24 12.73 1.57
N ALA A 60 -1.30 11.83 1.27
CA ALA A 60 -1.43 10.41 1.56
C ALA A 60 -1.26 10.07 3.06
N GLY A 61 -1.02 11.06 3.93
CA GLY A 61 -0.82 10.85 5.36
C GLY A 61 0.53 10.22 5.72
N TRP A 62 1.52 10.32 4.84
CA TRP A 62 2.83 9.70 5.04
C TRP A 62 3.60 10.37 6.17
N THR A 63 4.09 9.59 7.14
CA THR A 63 4.88 10.11 8.26
C THR A 63 6.38 9.95 8.03
N CYS A 64 7.20 10.69 8.78
CA CYS A 64 8.67 10.50 8.79
C CYS A 64 9.04 9.04 9.12
N ARG A 65 8.29 8.42 10.02
CA ARG A 65 8.48 7.02 10.40
C ARG A 65 8.20 6.06 9.24
N ASP A 66 7.17 6.32 8.44
CA ASP A 66 6.87 5.51 7.27
C ASP A 66 7.95 5.65 6.20
N ASP A 67 8.56 6.84 6.08
CA ASP A 67 9.69 7.09 5.20
C ASP A 67 10.92 6.27 5.61
N CYS A 68 11.28 6.30 6.90
CA CYS A 68 12.35 5.47 7.45
C CYS A 68 12.09 3.97 7.24
N LYS A 69 10.86 3.49 7.45
CA LYS A 69 10.49 2.09 7.16
C LYS A 69 10.68 1.75 5.70
N TYR A 70 10.28 2.63 4.80
CA TYR A 70 10.41 2.41 3.37
C TYR A 70 11.87 2.36 2.92
N GLU A 71 12.68 3.36 3.31
CA GLU A 71 14.10 3.42 2.96
C GLU A 71 14.87 2.22 3.51
N CYS A 72 14.69 1.90 4.80
CA CYS A 72 15.37 0.77 5.43
C CYS A 72 14.94 -0.59 4.88
N MET A 73 13.67 -0.72 4.48
CA MET A 73 13.20 -1.90 3.77
C MET A 73 13.97 -2.07 2.47
N TRP A 74 14.10 -1.02 1.65
CA TRP A 74 14.82 -1.09 0.37
C TRP A 74 16.32 -1.33 0.53
N VAL A 75 16.95 -0.80 1.58
CA VAL A 75 18.34 -1.14 1.94
C VAL A 75 18.46 -2.64 2.19
N THR A 76 17.58 -3.21 3.00
CA THR A 76 17.58 -4.64 3.35
C THR A 76 17.32 -5.51 2.11
N VAL A 77 16.32 -5.14 1.29
CA VAL A 77 16.02 -5.81 0.02
C VAL A 77 17.23 -5.80 -0.92
N GLY A 78 17.93 -4.66 -1.02
CA GLY A 78 19.11 -4.53 -1.85
C GLY A 78 20.26 -5.45 -1.42
N LEU A 79 20.43 -5.69 -0.12
CA LEU A 79 21.40 -6.65 0.39
C LEU A 79 21.02 -8.09 0.02
N TYR A 80 19.76 -8.48 0.24
CA TYR A 80 19.27 -9.82 -0.11
C TYR A 80 19.40 -10.12 -1.62
N LEU A 81 19.08 -9.15 -2.47
CA LEU A 81 19.22 -9.29 -3.92
C LEU A 81 20.68 -9.47 -4.36
N ARG A 82 21.63 -8.80 -3.68
CA ARG A 82 23.07 -8.95 -3.97
C ARG A 82 23.61 -10.31 -3.54
N GLU A 83 23.10 -10.84 -2.42
CA GLU A 83 23.49 -12.16 -1.89
C GLU A 83 22.74 -13.31 -2.57
N GLY A 84 21.79 -13.01 -3.46
CA GLY A 84 20.98 -14.02 -4.16
C GLY A 84 19.94 -14.70 -3.26
N HIS A 85 19.62 -14.10 -2.12
CA HIS A 85 18.61 -14.60 -1.20
C HIS A 85 17.20 -14.15 -1.58
N LYS A 86 16.20 -14.96 -1.19
CA LYS A 86 14.80 -14.60 -1.39
C LYS A 86 14.44 -13.42 -0.49
N VAL A 87 13.91 -12.37 -1.10
CA VAL A 87 13.47 -11.17 -0.38
C VAL A 87 12.41 -11.52 0.66
N PRO A 88 12.56 -11.11 1.93
CA PRO A 88 11.57 -11.38 2.97
C PRO A 88 10.38 -10.43 2.86
N GLN A 89 9.28 -10.81 3.52
CA GLN A 89 8.11 -9.96 3.68
C GLN A 89 8.34 -8.96 4.83
N PHE A 90 7.92 -7.70 4.68
CA PHE A 90 8.03 -6.63 5.68
C PHE A 90 6.63 -6.13 6.07
N HIS A 91 6.32 -6.00 7.35
CA HIS A 91 4.98 -5.61 7.87
C HIS A 91 3.81 -6.37 7.23
N GLY A 92 4.00 -7.65 6.86
CA GLY A 92 2.99 -8.46 6.19
C GLY A 92 2.73 -8.10 4.72
N LYS A 93 3.61 -7.29 4.10
CA LYS A 93 3.55 -6.85 2.71
C LYS A 93 4.85 -7.13 1.96
N TRP A 94 4.76 -7.30 0.65
CA TRP A 94 5.95 -7.34 -0.20
C TRP A 94 6.49 -5.92 -0.42
N PRO A 95 7.82 -5.76 -0.56
CA PRO A 95 8.42 -4.46 -0.83
C PRO A 95 8.01 -3.97 -2.22
N PHE A 96 7.11 -3.00 -2.26
CA PHE A 96 6.67 -2.35 -3.50
C PHE A 96 7.37 -1.02 -3.68
N SER A 97 7.77 -0.72 -4.92
CA SER A 97 8.40 0.56 -5.25
C SER A 97 7.31 1.61 -5.35
N ARG A 98 7.43 2.69 -4.59
CA ARG A 98 6.43 3.76 -4.58
C ARG A 98 6.59 4.60 -5.84
N PHE A 99 5.52 4.71 -6.64
CA PHE A 99 5.46 5.67 -7.74
C PHE A 99 4.38 6.70 -7.41
N LEU A 100 4.80 7.92 -7.03
CA LEU A 100 3.91 9.00 -6.58
C LEU A 100 3.01 8.56 -5.40
N CYS A 101 1.68 8.54 -5.59
CA CYS A 101 0.69 8.10 -4.61
C CYS A 101 0.32 6.61 -4.72
N PHE A 102 0.76 5.92 -5.77
CA PHE A 102 0.32 4.55 -6.04
C PHE A 102 1.25 3.55 -5.35
N GLN A 103 0.66 2.76 -4.45
CA GLN A 103 1.34 1.63 -3.81
C GLN A 103 1.53 0.45 -4.78
N GLU A 104 0.66 0.34 -5.80
CA GLU A 104 0.72 -0.67 -6.85
C GLU A 104 0.49 0.00 -8.24
N PRO A 105 1.54 0.54 -8.87
CA PRO A 105 1.38 1.29 -10.13
C PRO A 105 0.84 0.42 -11.27
N ALA A 106 1.25 -0.85 -11.34
CA ALA A 106 0.83 -1.76 -12.41
C ALA A 106 -0.66 -2.11 -12.32
N SER A 107 -1.19 -2.40 -11.13
CA SER A 107 -2.61 -2.71 -10.95
C SER A 107 -3.50 -1.47 -11.15
N ALA A 108 -3.01 -0.29 -10.74
CA ALA A 108 -3.68 0.99 -11.02
C ALA A 108 -3.81 1.25 -12.54
N VAL A 109 -2.71 1.07 -13.30
CA VAL A 109 -2.72 1.22 -14.76
C VAL A 109 -3.62 0.18 -15.41
N ALA A 110 -3.52 -1.09 -15.00
CA ALA A 110 -4.37 -2.15 -15.54
C ALA A 110 -5.86 -1.88 -15.30
N SER A 111 -6.22 -1.41 -14.10
CA SER A 111 -7.61 -1.05 -13.76
C SER A 111 -8.11 0.14 -14.58
N PHE A 112 -7.27 1.15 -14.77
CA PHE A 112 -7.59 2.31 -15.62
C PHE A 112 -7.82 1.89 -17.08
N LEU A 113 -6.93 1.07 -17.64
CA LEU A 113 -7.07 0.58 -19.02
C LEU A 113 -8.30 -0.32 -19.18
N ASN A 114 -8.62 -1.15 -18.18
CA ASN A 114 -9.83 -1.97 -18.19
C ASN A 114 -11.11 -1.12 -18.20
N GLY A 115 -11.16 -0.07 -17.37
CA GLY A 115 -12.27 0.89 -17.38
C GLY A 115 -12.38 1.66 -18.69
N LEU A 116 -11.25 2.10 -19.26
CA LEU A 116 -11.21 2.80 -20.55
C LEU A 116 -11.70 1.92 -21.71
N ALA A 117 -11.30 0.64 -21.74
CA ALA A 117 -11.78 -0.32 -22.73
C ALA A 117 -13.32 -0.50 -22.63
N GLY A 118 -13.84 -0.63 -21.41
CA GLY A 118 -15.29 -0.70 -21.17
C GLY A 118 -16.04 0.56 -21.65
N LEU A 119 -15.48 1.75 -21.40
CA LEU A 119 -16.06 3.01 -21.87
C LEU A 119 -16.06 3.12 -23.41
N MET A 120 -14.93 2.78 -24.05
CA MET A 120 -14.84 2.77 -25.52
C MET A 120 -15.85 1.81 -26.14
N MET A 121 -16.01 0.62 -25.57
CA MET A 121 -17.01 -0.36 -26.04
C MET A 121 -18.43 0.16 -25.87
N LEU A 122 -18.76 0.83 -24.76
CA LEU A 122 -20.07 1.44 -24.55
C LEU A 122 -20.34 2.58 -25.56
N CYS A 123 -19.35 3.42 -25.84
CA CYS A 123 -19.46 4.47 -26.86
C CYS A 123 -19.72 3.88 -28.26
N ARG A 124 -18.97 2.83 -28.64
CA ARG A 124 -19.17 2.13 -29.93
C ARG A 124 -20.53 1.45 -30.01
N TYR A 125 -20.98 0.81 -28.93
CA TYR A 125 -22.30 0.18 -28.84
C TYR A 125 -23.42 1.20 -29.06
N ARG A 126 -23.33 2.36 -28.38
CA ARG A 126 -24.30 3.46 -28.54
C ARG A 126 -24.33 4.05 -29.95
N ALA A 127 -23.19 4.09 -30.64
CA ALA A 127 -23.11 4.58 -32.01
C ALA A 127 -23.61 3.57 -33.05
N SER A 128 -23.50 2.26 -32.76
CA SER A 128 -23.80 1.19 -33.73
C SER A 128 -25.20 0.60 -33.57
N VAL A 129 -25.78 0.67 -32.36
CA VAL A 129 -27.06 0.02 -32.03
C VAL A 129 -28.16 1.07 -31.87
N PRO A 130 -29.27 0.96 -32.62
CA PRO A 130 -30.43 1.84 -32.46
C PRO A 130 -31.02 1.75 -31.05
N ALA A 131 -31.38 2.90 -30.48
CA ALA A 131 -32.04 2.99 -29.18
C ALA A 131 -33.43 2.31 -29.13
N SER A 132 -34.02 2.01 -30.30
CA SER A 132 -35.27 1.26 -30.43
C SER A 132 -35.12 -0.24 -30.20
N SER A 133 -33.89 -0.77 -30.11
CA SER A 133 -33.69 -2.19 -29.87
C SER A 133 -34.07 -2.56 -28.43
N PRO A 134 -34.79 -3.67 -28.22
CA PRO A 134 -35.35 -4.03 -26.90
C PRO A 134 -34.26 -4.33 -25.85
N MET A 135 -33.06 -4.71 -26.29
CA MET A 135 -31.92 -4.97 -25.39
C MET A 135 -31.04 -3.75 -25.12
N TYR A 136 -31.22 -2.64 -25.85
CA TYR A 136 -30.44 -1.41 -25.66
C TYR A 136 -30.43 -0.90 -24.20
N PRO A 137 -31.58 -0.72 -23.52
CA PRO A 137 -31.57 -0.22 -22.15
C PRO A 137 -30.89 -1.19 -21.19
N THR A 138 -31.04 -2.50 -21.39
CA THR A 138 -30.43 -3.54 -20.56
C THR A 138 -28.92 -3.57 -20.71
N CYS A 139 -28.40 -3.54 -21.94
CA CYS A 139 -26.96 -3.54 -22.20
C CYS A 139 -26.27 -2.26 -21.69
N VAL A 140 -26.92 -1.10 -21.85
CA VAL A 140 -26.40 0.17 -21.32
C VAL A 140 -26.42 0.16 -19.78
N ALA A 141 -27.50 -0.28 -19.15
CA ALA A 141 -27.60 -0.35 -17.69
C ALA A 141 -26.55 -1.30 -17.09
N PHE A 142 -26.36 -2.48 -17.71
CA PHE A 142 -25.34 -3.44 -17.28
C PHE A 142 -23.93 -2.85 -17.36
N ALA A 143 -23.58 -2.20 -18.48
CA ALA A 143 -22.27 -1.58 -18.65
C ALA A 143 -21.97 -0.48 -17.60
N TRP A 144 -22.99 0.29 -17.19
CA TRP A 144 -22.83 1.27 -16.11
C TRP A 144 -22.68 0.65 -14.72
N LEU A 145 -23.31 -0.50 -14.47
CA LEU A 145 -23.18 -1.23 -13.21
C LEU A 145 -21.82 -1.93 -13.11
N SER A 146 -21.30 -2.46 -14.22
CA SER A 146 -19.98 -3.11 -14.26
C SER A 146 -18.80 -2.15 -14.10
N GLY A 147 -19.02 -0.85 -14.32
CA GLY A 147 -17.99 0.19 -14.19
C GLY A 147 -17.99 0.91 -12.84
N ARG A 148 -18.81 0.48 -11.88
CA ARG A 148 -18.91 1.04 -10.52
C ARG A 148 -18.33 0.06 -9.51
#